data_AF-A0A2A4FBM3-F1
#
_entry.id   AF-A0A2A4FBM3-F1
#
_cell.length_a   1.000
_cell.length_b   1.000
_cell.length_c   1.000
_cell.angle_alpha   90.00
_cell.angle_beta   90.00
_cell.angle_gamma   90.00
#
_symmetry.space_group_name_H-M   'P 1'
#
loop_
_entity.id
_entity.type
_entity.pdbx_description
1 polymer ?
#
loop_
_entity_poly.entity_id
_entity_poly.type
_entity_poly.pdbx_seq_one_letter_code
_entity_poly.pdbx_strand_id
1 'polypeptide(L)'
;MSDSNRPSRAGRVVRAGLLSFIPGYPIYRALQSLKQTVRTGAQTLSDRTEDLAAQRRDSRVATYSEAMAKRTEDSMPLEAIERLCARHKQFFMTMTCVSIAFVLGSLFGENYFGALIGFLFSMLCVMFALKYEHRLWQMETGRAAPDEPLGSFRQFFSTPGAIRRVLDLHL
;
A
#
# COMPACT_ATOMS: atom_id res chain seq x y z
N MET A 1 -22.39 -56.53 21.35
CA MET A 1 -22.74 -55.24 20.71
C MET A 1 -21.52 -54.70 20.01
N SER A 2 -21.69 -54.32 18.75
CA SER A 2 -20.67 -53.99 17.75
C SER A 2 -20.04 -52.62 18.03
N ASP A 3 -18.71 -52.55 18.11
CA ASP A 3 -17.94 -51.30 18.24
C ASP A 3 -17.17 -51.06 16.94
N SER A 4 -17.89 -50.63 15.90
CA SER A 4 -17.35 -50.30 14.58
C SER A 4 -17.37 -48.77 14.37
N ASN A 5 -16.28 -48.24 13.83
CA ASN A 5 -16.06 -46.87 13.31
C ASN A 5 -15.21 -45.91 14.17
N ARG A 6 -13.99 -46.32 14.52
CA ARG A 6 -12.89 -45.35 14.62
C ARG A 6 -12.12 -45.32 13.30
N PRO A 7 -12.19 -44.23 12.51
CA PRO A 7 -11.40 -44.13 11.28
C PRO A 7 -9.91 -44.07 11.62
N SER A 8 -9.22 -45.17 11.33
CA SER A 8 -7.78 -45.36 11.53
C SER A 8 -6.96 -44.24 10.87
N ARG A 9 -6.06 -43.62 11.65
CA ARG A 9 -5.07 -42.63 11.16
C ARG A 9 -4.23 -43.19 10.01
N ALA A 10 -4.00 -44.51 9.96
CA ALA A 10 -3.27 -45.17 8.87
C ALA A 10 -4.03 -45.09 7.54
N GLY A 11 -5.36 -45.22 7.54
CA GLY A 11 -6.18 -45.07 6.33
C GLY A 11 -6.13 -43.66 5.73
N ARG A 12 -5.91 -42.63 6.56
CA ARG A 12 -5.80 -41.23 6.12
C ARG A 12 -4.45 -40.93 5.47
N VAL A 13 -3.37 -41.58 5.94
CA VAL A 13 -2.02 -41.45 5.39
C VAL A 13 -1.87 -42.24 4.09
N VAL A 14 -2.44 -43.45 4.02
CA VAL A 14 -2.46 -44.26 2.79
C VAL A 14 -3.25 -43.57 1.67
N ARG A 15 -4.39 -42.95 2.00
CA ARG A 15 -5.18 -42.17 1.02
C ARG A 15 -4.44 -40.91 0.56
N ALA A 16 -3.68 -40.24 1.45
CA ALA A 16 -2.84 -39.11 1.09
C ALA A 16 -1.65 -39.50 0.19
N GLY A 17 -1.05 -40.67 0.43
CA GLY A 17 -0.01 -41.24 -0.42
C GLY A 17 -0.51 -41.69 -1.81
N LEU A 18 -1.72 -42.25 -1.88
CA LEU A 18 -2.36 -42.60 -3.15
C LEU A 18 -2.77 -41.36 -3.97
N LEU A 19 -3.19 -40.28 -3.31
CA LEU A 19 -3.53 -39.01 -3.96
C LEU A 19 -2.29 -38.25 -4.49
N SER A 20 -1.10 -38.47 -3.93
CA SER A 20 0.15 -37.89 -4.45
C SER A 20 0.67 -38.54 -5.74
N PHE A 21 0.12 -39.69 -6.14
CA PHE A 21 0.45 -40.33 -7.42
C PHE A 21 -0.35 -39.75 -8.60
N ILE A 22 -1.34 -38.88 -8.36
CA ILE A 22 -2.11 -38.21 -9.41
C ILE A 22 -1.33 -36.96 -9.86
N PRO A 23 -0.90 -36.88 -11.13
CA PRO A 23 -0.18 -35.71 -11.63
C PRO A 23 -1.05 -34.45 -11.47
N GLY A 24 -0.55 -33.46 -10.72
CA GLY A 24 -1.23 -32.17 -10.47
C GLY A 24 -1.89 -32.01 -9.10
N TYR A 25 -2.12 -33.08 -8.33
CA TYR A 25 -2.70 -33.00 -6.99
C TYR A 25 -1.84 -32.26 -5.94
N PRO A 26 -0.50 -32.42 -5.88
CA PRO A 26 0.32 -31.63 -4.95
C PRO A 26 0.32 -30.14 -5.29
N ILE A 27 0.19 -29.78 -6.58
CA ILE A 27 0.10 -28.39 -7.04
C ILE A 27 -1.25 -27.78 -6.65
N TYR A 28 -2.34 -28.53 -6.83
CA TYR A 28 -3.68 -28.10 -6.40
C TYR A 28 -3.75 -27.86 -4.89
N ARG A 29 -3.18 -28.76 -4.08
CA ARG A 29 -3.13 -28.63 -2.62
C ARG A 29 -2.27 -27.44 -2.19
N ALA A 30 -1.14 -27.21 -2.86
CA ALA A 30 -0.28 -26.04 -2.61
C ALA A 30 -0.99 -24.73 -2.95
N LEU A 31 -1.71 -24.65 -4.08
CA LEU A 31 -2.54 -23.51 -4.46
C LEU A 31 -3.67 -23.25 -3.45
N GLN A 32 -4.31 -24.30 -2.96
CA GLN A 32 -5.39 -24.19 -1.97
C GLN A 32 -4.86 -23.71 -0.62
N SER A 33 -3.70 -24.19 -0.17
CA SER A 33 -3.04 -23.68 1.04
C SER A 33 -2.57 -22.24 0.87
N LEU A 34 -2.03 -21.87 -0.29
CA LEU A 34 -1.62 -20.50 -0.58
C LEU A 34 -2.83 -19.56 -0.58
N LYS A 35 -3.95 -19.98 -1.18
CA LYS A 35 -5.20 -19.22 -1.17
C LYS A 35 -5.75 -19.05 0.25
N GLN A 36 -5.64 -20.06 1.10
CA GLN A 36 -6.00 -19.95 2.51
C GLN A 36 -5.06 -18.99 3.26
N THR A 37 -3.74 -19.12 3.12
CA THR A 37 -2.77 -18.23 3.77
C THR A 37 -2.92 -16.77 3.31
N VAL A 38 -3.15 -16.53 2.03
CA VAL A 38 -3.42 -15.19 1.48
C VAL A 38 -4.75 -14.64 2.01
N ARG A 39 -5.78 -15.47 2.14
CA ARG A 39 -7.09 -15.04 2.68
C ARG A 39 -7.00 -14.72 4.17
N THR A 40 -6.29 -15.52 4.96
CA THR A 40 -6.06 -15.26 6.39
C THR A 40 -5.15 -14.05 6.60
N GLY A 41 -4.13 -13.87 5.75
CA GLY A 41 -3.28 -12.67 5.73
C GLY A 41 -4.05 -11.41 5.32
N ALA A 42 -4.97 -11.52 4.35
CA ALA A 42 -5.82 -10.42 3.92
C ALA A 42 -6.84 -10.01 5.00
N GLN A 43 -7.39 -10.99 5.74
CA GLN A 43 -8.29 -10.72 6.86
C GLN A 43 -7.57 -10.06 8.05
N THR A 44 -6.38 -10.54 8.40
CA THR A 44 -5.56 -9.89 9.44
C THR A 44 -5.09 -8.49 9.04
N LEU A 45 -4.87 -8.24 7.75
CA LEU A 45 -4.64 -6.90 7.23
C LEU A 45 -5.90 -6.04 7.24
N SER A 46 -7.08 -6.57 6.89
CA SER A 46 -8.33 -5.81 6.91
C SER A 46 -8.70 -5.39 8.33
N ASP A 47 -8.62 -6.32 9.28
CA ASP A 47 -8.97 -6.05 10.68
C ASP A 47 -8.01 -5.01 11.27
N ARG A 48 -6.70 -5.11 10.98
CA ARG A 48 -5.73 -4.07 11.35
C ARG A 48 -6.01 -2.74 10.66
N THR A 49 -6.46 -2.72 9.40
CA THR A 49 -6.81 -1.46 8.73
C THR A 49 -8.05 -0.81 9.31
N GLU A 50 -8.99 -1.60 9.82
CA GLU A 50 -10.22 -1.14 10.46
C GLU A 50 -9.93 -0.58 11.86
N ASP A 51 -9.07 -1.26 12.65
CA ASP A 51 -8.57 -0.74 13.92
C ASP A 51 -7.76 0.55 13.74
N LEU A 52 -6.91 0.61 12.71
CA LEU A 52 -6.19 1.84 12.33
C LEU A 52 -7.13 2.94 11.84
N ALA A 53 -8.26 2.60 11.21
CA ALA A 53 -9.28 3.56 10.79
C ALA A 53 -10.08 4.10 11.99
N ALA A 54 -10.38 3.27 12.98
CA ALA A 54 -10.96 3.67 14.25
C ALA A 54 -10.01 4.61 15.02
N GLN A 55 -8.71 4.29 15.07
CA GLN A 55 -7.69 5.16 15.68
C GLN A 55 -7.51 6.50 14.95
N ARG A 56 -7.71 6.56 13.62
CA ARG A 56 -7.66 7.82 12.85
C ARG A 56 -8.82 8.77 13.16
N ARG A 57 -9.91 8.28 13.75
CA ARG A 57 -11.10 9.11 14.07
C ARG A 57 -10.82 10.11 15.21
N ASP A 58 -9.83 9.85 16.06
CA ASP A 58 -9.36 10.73 17.15
C ASP A 58 -8.24 11.71 16.73
N SER A 59 -8.16 12.06 15.44
CA SER A 59 -7.06 12.85 14.86
C SER A 59 -7.21 14.38 14.95
N ARG A 60 -7.93 14.92 15.93
CA ARG A 60 -7.90 16.36 16.15
C ARG A 60 -6.62 16.76 16.87
N VAL A 61 -5.62 17.10 16.05
CA VAL A 61 -4.38 17.79 16.40
C VAL A 61 -3.37 16.91 17.15
N ALA A 62 -2.94 15.81 16.52
CA ALA A 62 -1.77 15.09 16.98
C ALA A 62 -0.51 15.90 16.64
N THR A 63 0.32 16.20 17.65
CA THR A 63 1.70 16.64 17.45
C THR A 63 2.55 15.48 16.95
N TYR A 64 3.71 15.76 16.37
CA TYR A 64 4.61 14.71 15.91
C TYR A 64 5.12 13.84 17.08
N SER A 65 5.34 14.43 18.25
CA SER A 65 5.68 13.71 19.49
C SER A 65 4.58 12.76 19.94
N GLU A 66 3.31 13.18 19.92
CA GLU A 66 2.18 12.30 20.22
C GLU A 66 2.00 11.18 19.19
N ALA A 67 2.23 11.47 17.91
CA ALA A 67 2.18 10.48 16.84
C ALA A 67 3.29 9.43 16.98
N MET A 68 4.47 9.84 17.44
CA MET A 68 5.59 8.95 17.74
C MET A 68 5.37 8.16 19.05
N ALA A 69 4.75 8.76 20.07
CA ALA A 69 4.43 8.08 21.32
C ALA A 69 3.36 7.00 21.16
N LYS A 70 2.39 7.18 20.24
CA LYS A 70 1.36 6.19 19.90
C LYS A 70 1.86 5.05 19.01
N ARG A 71 3.13 5.09 18.59
CA ARG A 71 3.70 4.15 17.63
C ARG A 71 3.98 2.81 18.31
N THR A 72 3.30 1.74 17.88
CA THR A 72 3.54 0.38 18.38
C THR A 72 4.96 -0.09 18.06
N GLU A 73 5.58 -0.89 18.94
CA GLU A 73 6.94 -1.43 18.74
C GLU A 73 7.10 -2.24 17.44
N ASP A 74 6.02 -2.85 16.95
CA ASP A 74 5.96 -3.57 15.66
C ASP A 74 5.95 -2.67 14.41
N SER A 75 5.93 -1.34 14.59
CA SER A 75 5.88 -0.41 13.47
C SER A 75 7.21 -0.34 12.72
N MET A 76 7.16 -0.52 11.39
CA MET A 76 8.30 -0.41 10.47
C MET A 76 9.13 0.84 10.78
N PRO A 77 10.48 0.83 10.82
CA PRO A 77 11.26 2.02 11.19
C PRO A 77 10.96 3.25 10.31
N LEU A 78 11.05 4.46 10.88
CA LEU A 78 10.67 5.70 10.18
C LEU A 78 11.44 5.88 8.87
N GLU A 79 12.74 5.57 8.87
CA GLU A 79 13.59 5.63 7.68
C GLU A 79 13.09 4.72 6.55
N ALA A 80 12.55 3.55 6.89
CA ALA A 80 11.98 2.65 5.89
C ALA A 80 10.68 3.22 5.31
N ILE A 81 9.87 3.91 6.11
CA ILE A 81 8.68 4.61 5.63
C ILE A 81 9.05 5.78 4.71
N GLU A 82 10.11 6.53 5.03
CA GLU A 82 10.60 7.63 4.18
C GLU A 82 11.09 7.11 2.83
N ARG A 83 11.93 6.06 2.84
CA ARG A 83 12.38 5.39 1.61
C ARG A 83 11.21 4.83 0.81
N LEU A 84 10.18 4.32 1.48
CA LEU A 84 8.99 3.80 0.81
C LEU A 84 8.17 4.93 0.18
N CYS A 85 7.96 6.05 0.88
CA CYS A 85 7.25 7.21 0.35
C CYS A 85 8.00 7.82 -0.85
N ALA A 86 9.31 7.94 -0.73
CA ALA A 86 10.21 8.34 -1.81
C ALA A 86 10.06 7.47 -3.07
N ARG A 87 10.16 6.15 -2.91
CA ARG A 87 10.01 5.21 -4.03
C ARG A 87 8.62 5.29 -4.66
N HIS A 88 7.57 5.43 -3.85
CA HIS A 88 6.22 5.60 -4.38
C HIS A 88 6.06 6.93 -5.13
N LYS A 89 6.60 8.04 -4.61
CA LYS A 89 6.63 9.32 -5.35
C LYS A 89 7.28 9.16 -6.71
N GLN A 90 8.48 8.56 -6.75
CA GLN A 90 9.21 8.30 -7.99
C GLN A 90 8.39 7.42 -8.94
N PHE A 91 7.81 6.33 -8.46
CA PHE A 91 6.97 5.45 -9.27
C PHE A 91 5.76 6.16 -9.86
N PHE A 92 5.03 6.95 -9.07
CA PHE A 92 3.86 7.67 -9.59
C PHE A 92 4.27 8.77 -10.56
N MET A 93 5.40 9.44 -10.34
CA MET A 93 5.93 10.43 -11.28
C MET A 93 6.39 9.83 -12.61
N THR A 94 7.05 8.67 -12.59
CA THR A 94 7.42 7.99 -13.83
C THR A 94 6.17 7.54 -14.60
N MET A 95 5.16 7.02 -13.90
CA MET A 95 3.87 6.67 -14.51
C MET A 95 3.14 7.89 -15.08
N THR A 96 3.20 9.04 -14.41
CA THR A 96 2.71 10.32 -14.96
C THR A 96 3.42 10.66 -16.26
N CYS A 97 4.75 10.56 -16.33
CA CYS A 97 5.51 10.85 -17.55
C CYS A 97 5.12 9.94 -18.72
N VAL A 98 5.00 8.62 -18.47
CA VAL A 98 4.54 7.65 -19.47
C VAL A 98 3.11 7.96 -19.93
N SER A 99 2.22 8.31 -18.99
CA SER A 99 0.85 8.68 -19.28
C SER A 99 0.75 9.94 -20.14
N ILE A 100 1.58 10.96 -19.86
CA ILE A 100 1.60 12.18 -20.67
C ILE A 100 2.03 11.87 -22.10
N ALA A 101 3.05 11.02 -22.29
CA ALA A 101 3.44 10.58 -23.63
C ALA A 101 2.30 9.85 -24.35
N PHE A 102 1.54 9.01 -23.64
CA PHE A 102 0.35 8.35 -24.18
C PHE A 102 -0.77 9.34 -24.56
N VAL A 103 -1.01 10.37 -23.74
CA VAL A 103 -1.97 11.44 -24.04
C VAL A 103 -1.57 12.19 -25.30
N LEU A 104 -0.30 12.58 -25.43
CA LEU A 104 0.22 13.25 -26.61
C LEU A 104 0.05 12.37 -27.86
N GLY A 105 0.43 11.09 -27.79
CA GLY A 105 0.24 10.15 -28.89
C GLY A 105 -1.23 9.97 -29.28
N SER A 106 -2.13 9.93 -28.29
CA SER A 106 -3.57 9.83 -28.53
C SER A 106 -4.15 11.10 -29.16
N LEU A 107 -3.66 12.28 -28.80
CA LEU A 107 -4.06 13.55 -29.42
C LEU A 107 -3.62 13.62 -30.89
N PHE A 108 -2.38 13.21 -31.21
CA PHE A 108 -1.89 13.15 -32.59
C PHE A 108 -2.64 12.12 -33.44
N GLY A 109 -3.09 11.02 -32.83
CA GLY A 109 -3.91 10.00 -33.50
C GLY A 109 -5.41 10.32 -33.54
N GLU A 110 -5.83 11.54 -33.20
CA GLU A 110 -7.22 11.98 -33.10
C GLU A 110 -8.11 11.10 -32.19
N ASN A 111 -7.50 10.32 -31.30
CA ASN A 111 -8.18 9.48 -30.33
C ASN A 111 -8.43 10.26 -29.03
N TYR A 112 -9.43 11.14 -29.07
CA TYR A 112 -9.81 12.00 -27.95
C TYR A 112 -10.23 11.20 -26.70
N PHE A 113 -10.82 10.02 -26.88
CA PHE A 113 -11.22 9.16 -25.76
C PHE A 113 -10.00 8.58 -25.04
N GLY A 114 -9.00 8.11 -25.79
CA GLY A 114 -7.72 7.68 -25.23
C GLY A 114 -6.99 8.82 -24.52
N ALA A 115 -6.99 10.01 -25.12
CA ALA A 115 -6.41 11.21 -24.53
C ALA A 115 -7.09 11.58 -23.19
N LEU A 116 -8.43 11.52 -23.13
CA LEU A 116 -9.18 11.79 -21.90
C LEU A 116 -8.85 10.79 -20.78
N ILE A 117 -8.82 9.50 -21.08
CA ILE A 117 -8.47 8.46 -20.10
C ILE A 117 -7.03 8.63 -19.62
N GLY A 118 -6.08 8.83 -20.53
CA GLY A 118 -4.69 9.07 -20.19
C GLY A 118 -4.50 10.34 -19.35
N PHE A 119 -5.30 11.38 -19.61
CA PHE A 119 -5.27 12.61 -18.83
C PHE A 119 -5.78 12.40 -17.40
N LEU A 120 -6.92 11.72 -17.25
CA LEU A 120 -7.47 11.37 -15.93
C LEU A 120 -6.51 10.49 -15.13
N PHE A 121 -5.88 9.51 -15.79
CA PHE A 121 -4.87 8.65 -15.16
C PHE A 121 -3.63 9.47 -14.74
N SER A 122 -3.15 10.37 -15.60
CA SER A 122 -2.04 11.26 -15.26
C SER A 122 -2.35 12.13 -14.03
N MET A 123 -3.55 12.71 -13.96
CA MET A 123 -4.02 13.48 -12.80
C MET A 123 -4.04 12.63 -11.52
N LEU A 124 -4.51 11.39 -11.62
CA LEU A 124 -4.51 10.45 -10.50
C LEU A 124 -3.08 10.16 -10.01
N CYS A 125 -2.13 9.91 -10.93
CA CYS A 125 -0.73 9.69 -10.59
C CYS A 125 -0.09 10.92 -9.92
N VAL A 126 -0.35 12.13 -10.43
CA VAL A 126 0.12 13.39 -9.81
C VAL A 126 -0.45 13.56 -8.40
N MET A 127 -1.74 13.28 -8.20
CA MET A 127 -2.37 13.33 -6.88
C MET A 127 -1.71 12.36 -5.89
N PHE A 128 -1.36 11.14 -6.34
CA PHE A 128 -0.62 10.21 -5.49
C PHE A 128 0.80 10.71 -5.19
N ALA A 129 1.53 11.23 -6.17
CA ALA A 129 2.85 11.81 -5.94
C ALA A 129 2.79 12.96 -4.90
N LEU A 130 1.81 13.86 -5.03
CA LEU A 130 1.54 14.94 -4.06
C LEU A 130 1.25 14.41 -2.66
N LYS A 131 0.48 13.33 -2.55
CA LYS A 131 0.16 12.70 -1.25
C LYS A 131 1.42 12.17 -0.55
N TYR A 132 2.34 11.53 -1.28
CA TYR A 132 3.59 11.02 -0.71
C TYR A 132 4.55 12.16 -0.37
N GLU A 133 4.63 13.19 -1.19
CA GLU A 133 5.44 14.39 -0.92
C GLU A 133 4.96 15.12 0.34
N HIS A 134 3.65 15.33 0.47
CA HIS A 134 3.07 15.94 1.66
C HIS A 134 3.41 15.14 2.92
N ARG A 135 3.41 13.80 2.84
CA ARG A 135 3.81 12.95 3.97
C ARG A 135 5.29 13.09 4.30
N LEU A 136 6.17 13.18 3.30
CA LEU A 136 7.59 13.45 3.52
C LEU A 136 7.79 14.81 4.20
N TRP A 137 7.13 15.85 3.70
CA TRP A 137 7.16 17.18 4.32
C TRP A 137 6.64 17.19 5.76
N GLN A 138 5.56 16.46 6.07
CA GLN A 138 5.07 16.31 7.44
C GLN A 138 6.07 15.59 8.35
N MET A 139 6.82 14.61 7.83
CA MET A 139 7.86 13.93 8.60
C MET A 139 9.07 14.83 8.84
N GLU A 140 9.51 15.59 7.83
CA GLU A 140 10.61 16.56 7.96
C GLU A 140 10.25 17.68 8.95
N THR A 141 9.07 18.29 8.78
CA THR A 141 8.60 19.40 9.62
C THR A 141 8.34 18.91 11.04
N GLY A 142 7.73 17.73 11.19
CA GLY A 142 7.49 17.12 12.50
C GLY A 142 8.78 16.73 13.23
N ARG A 143 9.84 16.32 12.52
CA ARG A 143 11.17 16.11 13.12
C ARG A 143 11.80 17.42 13.60
N ALA A 144 11.63 18.51 12.84
CA ALA A 144 12.19 19.81 13.17
C ALA A 144 11.46 20.50 14.33
N ALA A 145 10.14 20.33 14.44
CA ALA A 145 9.29 20.90 15.48
C ALA A 145 8.33 19.83 16.02
N PRO A 146 8.77 18.99 16.97
CA PRO A 146 8.02 17.82 17.42
C PRO A 146 6.74 18.16 18.19
N ASP A 147 6.69 19.34 18.81
CA ASP A 147 5.57 19.81 19.63
C ASP A 147 4.57 20.67 18.85
N GLU A 148 4.86 20.98 17.58
CA GLU A 148 3.94 21.70 16.73
C GLU A 148 2.90 20.75 16.11
N PRO A 149 1.68 21.25 15.83
CA PRO A 149 0.65 20.47 15.17
C PRO A 149 1.09 20.08 13.76
N LEU A 150 0.85 18.81 13.39
CA LEU A 150 1.16 18.31 12.05
C LEU A 150 0.51 19.20 10.98
N GLY A 151 1.36 19.71 10.07
CA GLY A 151 0.94 20.69 9.08
C GLY A 151 -0.12 20.16 8.11
N SER A 152 -1.05 21.03 7.73
CA SER A 152 -2.11 20.75 6.75
C SER A 152 -1.63 20.94 5.30
N PHE A 153 -2.37 20.40 4.33
CA PHE A 153 -2.08 20.62 2.90
C PHE A 153 -2.01 22.11 2.53
N ARG A 154 -2.80 22.96 3.20
CA ARG A 154 -2.75 24.41 2.98
C ARG A 154 -1.40 25.00 3.40
N GLN A 155 -0.85 24.55 4.53
CA GLN A 155 0.47 24.96 5.00
C GLN A 155 1.59 24.44 4.09
N PHE A 156 1.45 23.22 3.59
CA PHE A 156 2.37 22.67 2.59
C PHE A 156 2.46 23.58 1.35
N PHE A 157 1.33 23.95 0.75
CA PHE A 157 1.34 24.84 -0.42
C PHE A 157 1.75 26.28 -0.13
N SER A 158 1.66 26.75 1.12
CA SER A 158 2.20 28.05 1.52
C SER A 158 3.72 28.05 1.73
N THR A 159 4.36 26.88 1.75
CA THR A 159 5.81 26.78 1.91
C THR A 159 6.51 27.17 0.60
N PRO A 160 7.50 28.08 0.62
CA PRO A 160 8.22 28.47 -0.58
C PRO A 160 8.89 27.26 -1.21
N GLY A 161 8.66 27.04 -2.51
CA GLY A 161 9.24 25.93 -3.26
C GLY A 161 8.47 24.61 -3.18
N ALA A 162 7.27 24.57 -2.58
CA ALA A 162 6.45 23.35 -2.51
C ALA A 162 6.21 22.70 -3.89
N ILE A 163 5.89 23.49 -4.92
CA ILE A 163 5.69 22.98 -6.29
C ILE A 163 6.99 22.39 -6.85
N ARG A 164 8.13 23.06 -6.60
CA ARG A 164 9.44 22.57 -7.04
C ARG A 164 9.78 21.25 -6.37
N ARG A 165 9.51 21.11 -5.07
CA ARG A 165 9.73 19.86 -4.32
C ARG A 165 8.88 18.70 -4.85
N VAL A 166 7.62 18.96 -5.22
CA VAL A 166 6.77 17.94 -5.84
C VAL A 166 7.36 17.47 -7.17
N LEU A 167 7.80 18.40 -8.02
CA LEU A 167 8.37 18.11 -9.33
C LEU A 167 9.80 17.56 -9.28
N ASP A 168 10.48 17.71 -8.15
CA ASP A 168 11.83 17.19 -7.99
C ASP A 168 11.79 15.66 -7.90
N LEU A 169 12.35 15.02 -8.94
CA LEU A 169 12.54 13.56 -8.98
C LEU A 169 13.73 13.11 -8.12
N HIS A 170 14.59 14.05 -7.72
CA HIS A 170 15.76 13.76 -6.91
C HIS A 170 15.41 13.70 -5.42
N LEU A 171 15.81 12.58 -4.81
CA LEU A 171 16.28 12.51 -3.44
C LEU A 171 17.80 12.49 -3.48
#